data_AF-A0A6A4HN92-F1
#
_entry.id   AF-A0A6A4HN92-F1
#
_cell.length_a   1.000
_cell.length_b   1.000
_cell.length_c   1.000
_cell.angle_alpha   90.00
_cell.angle_beta   90.00
_cell.angle_gamma   90.00
#
_symmetry.space_group_name_H-M   'P 1'
#
loop_
_entity.id
_entity.type
_entity.pdbx_description
1 polymer ?
#
loop_
_entity_poly.entity_id
_entity_poly.type
_entity_poly.pdbx_seq_one_letter_code
_entity_poly.pdbx_strand_id
1 'polypeptide(L)'
;MSLISHISNLSFSTSDGGRNFTRQTFGMEALMEAKAQDNTTDGADAFHSGAKIILPHNVPVDTFKAYITSAWIRLRHQAPTVAIRSRLAPRTEFDYAADFVYNVPVNLRDAEEWA
;
A
#
# COMPACT_ATOMS: atom_id res chain seq x y z
N MET A 1 12.34 -20.01 19.56
CA MET A 1 12.23 -18.73 18.83
C MET A 1 12.29 -17.59 19.84
N SER A 2 13.18 -16.61 19.63
CA SER A 2 13.41 -15.51 20.59
C SER A 2 12.37 -14.39 20.41
N LEU A 3 11.97 -13.74 21.50
CA LEU A 3 11.07 -12.57 21.49
C LEU A 3 11.58 -11.44 20.56
N ILE A 4 12.91 -11.32 20.44
CA ILE A 4 13.58 -10.32 19.61
C ILE A 4 13.32 -10.57 18.11
N SER A 5 13.23 -11.84 17.69
CA SER A 5 12.91 -12.18 16.29
C SER A 5 11.43 -11.97 15.94
N HIS A 6 10.54 -11.88 16.94
CA HIS A 6 9.15 -11.53 16.71
C HIS A 6 8.99 -10.02 16.51
N ILE A 7 9.67 -9.19 17.31
CA ILE A 7 9.61 -7.72 17.19
C ILE A 7 10.20 -7.24 15.85
N SER A 8 11.24 -7.90 15.33
CA SER A 8 11.81 -7.57 14.02
C SER A 8 10.82 -7.74 12.87
N ASN A 9 9.90 -8.71 12.96
CA ASN A 9 8.94 -9.00 11.91
C ASN A 9 7.76 -8.02 11.89
N LEU A 10 7.54 -7.26 12.97
CA LEU A 10 6.47 -6.26 13.09
C LEU A 10 6.87 -4.89 12.55
N SER A 11 8.16 -4.67 12.28
CA SER A 11 8.69 -3.37 11.86
C SER A 11 9.01 -3.36 10.37
N PHE A 12 8.76 -2.24 9.71
CA PHE A 12 9.34 -2.02 8.39
C PHE A 12 10.85 -1.87 8.50
N SER A 13 11.55 -2.47 7.55
CA SER A 13 13.01 -2.44 7.46
C SER A 13 13.43 -2.03 6.05
N THR A 14 14.66 -1.52 5.93
CA THR A 14 15.23 -1.07 4.66
C THR A 14 16.69 -1.51 4.61
N SER A 15 17.16 -1.89 3.42
CA SER A 15 18.56 -2.21 3.15
C SER A 15 19.21 -1.23 2.17
N ASP A 16 18.44 -0.26 1.66
CA ASP A 16 18.84 0.63 0.56
C ASP A 16 18.87 2.12 0.98
N GLY A 17 19.05 2.36 2.28
CA GLY A 17 19.12 3.71 2.82
C GLY A 17 17.77 4.41 2.92
N GLY A 18 16.66 3.66 3.02
CA GLY A 18 15.32 4.19 3.22
C GLY A 18 14.56 4.51 1.94
N ARG A 19 14.97 3.96 0.79
CA ARG A 19 14.22 4.12 -0.47
C ARG A 19 13.10 3.10 -0.57
N ASN A 20 13.37 1.86 -0.19
CA ASN A 20 12.37 0.79 -0.13
C ASN A 20 12.29 0.26 1.30
N PHE A 21 11.07 0.14 1.78
CA PHE A 21 10.75 -0.46 3.06
C PHE A 21 9.96 -1.73 2.85
N THR A 22 10.35 -2.79 3.55
CA THR A 22 9.69 -4.08 3.52
C THR A 22 9.36 -4.56 4.91
N ARG A 23 8.23 -5.24 5.03
CA ARG A 23 7.81 -5.93 6.26
C ARG A 23 7.04 -7.18 5.90
N GLN A 24 7.32 -8.28 6.60
CA GLN A 24 6.50 -9.48 6.49
C GLN A 24 5.08 -9.20 6.98
N THR A 25 4.08 -9.63 6.23
CA THR A 25 2.68 -9.59 6.68
C THR A 25 2.47 -10.57 7.84
N PHE A 26 1.60 -10.22 8.78
CA PHE A 26 1.31 -11.08 9.94
C PHE A 26 -0.16 -10.98 10.36
N GLY A 27 -0.64 -11.99 11.10
CA GLY A 27 -1.99 -12.02 11.64
C GLY A 27 -3.06 -11.83 10.55
N MET A 28 -3.94 -10.85 10.73
CA MET A 28 -5.01 -10.55 9.77
C MET A 28 -4.50 -10.07 8.41
N GLU A 29 -3.35 -9.41 8.34
CA GLU A 29 -2.77 -8.96 7.06
C GLU A 29 -2.42 -10.16 6.19
N ALA A 30 -1.74 -11.16 6.79
CA ALA A 30 -1.36 -12.38 6.08
C ALA A 30 -2.59 -13.19 5.62
N LEU A 31 -3.66 -13.21 6.42
CA LEU A 31 -4.91 -13.84 6.04
C LEU A 31 -5.57 -13.15 4.84
N MET A 32 -5.60 -11.81 4.83
CA MET A 32 -6.18 -11.04 3.73
C MET A 32 -5.37 -11.19 2.45
N GLU A 33 -4.04 -11.20 2.54
CA GLU A 33 -3.17 -11.48 1.40
C GLU A 33 -3.38 -12.87 0.82
N ALA A 34 -3.46 -13.89 1.66
CA ALA A 34 -3.69 -15.26 1.20
C ALA A 34 -5.02 -15.39 0.44
N LYS A 35 -6.08 -14.70 0.92
CA LYS A 35 -7.36 -14.64 0.23
C LYS A 35 -7.29 -13.85 -1.09
N ALA A 36 -6.60 -12.72 -1.09
CA ALA A 36 -6.44 -11.90 -2.30
C ALA A 36 -5.62 -12.61 -3.39
N GLN A 37 -4.72 -13.52 -3.00
CA GLN A 37 -3.91 -14.34 -3.92
C GLN A 37 -4.63 -15.61 -4.39
N ASP A 38 -5.73 -15.99 -3.73
CA ASP A 38 -6.64 -17.00 -4.25
C ASP A 38 -7.47 -16.37 -5.39
N ASN A 39 -7.12 -16.74 -6.63
CA ASN A 39 -7.74 -16.27 -7.88
C ASN A 39 -9.27 -16.48 -7.97
N THR A 40 -9.90 -17.09 -6.96
CA THR A 40 -11.35 -17.27 -6.90
C THR A 40 -12.08 -16.12 -6.18
N THR A 41 -11.36 -15.19 -5.53
CA THR A 41 -11.94 -14.18 -4.65
C THR A 41 -11.41 -12.75 -4.87
N ASP A 42 -11.33 -12.30 -6.12
CA ASP A 42 -11.00 -10.90 -6.45
C ASP A 42 -11.93 -9.92 -5.71
N GLY A 43 -11.33 -9.04 -4.90
CA GLY A 43 -12.05 -7.99 -4.16
C GLY A 43 -12.77 -8.44 -2.89
N ALA A 44 -12.63 -9.71 -2.47
CA ALA A 44 -13.10 -10.14 -1.16
C ALA A 44 -12.39 -9.35 -0.05
N ASP A 45 -13.15 -8.94 0.98
CA ASP A 45 -12.65 -8.13 2.10
C ASP A 45 -12.09 -6.74 1.70
N ALA A 46 -12.34 -6.28 0.46
CA ALA A 46 -11.96 -4.93 0.03
C ALA A 46 -12.78 -3.85 0.75
N PHE A 47 -12.07 -2.89 1.35
CA PHE A 47 -12.69 -1.74 2.01
C PHE A 47 -13.18 -0.73 0.98
N HIS A 48 -14.49 -0.47 1.00
CA HIS A 48 -15.12 0.56 0.17
C HIS A 48 -15.67 1.65 1.09
N SER A 49 -15.33 2.90 0.80
CA SER A 49 -15.88 4.07 1.46
C SER A 49 -16.24 5.12 0.42
N GLY A 50 -17.26 5.92 0.72
CA GLY A 50 -17.74 6.99 -0.15
C GLY A 50 -18.00 8.26 0.64
N ALA A 51 -17.67 9.40 0.05
CA ALA A 51 -17.98 10.71 0.58
C ALA A 51 -18.82 11.48 -0.42
N LYS A 52 -19.84 12.19 0.06
CA LYS A 52 -20.58 13.16 -0.74
C LYS A 52 -19.97 14.54 -0.55
N ILE A 53 -19.52 15.14 -1.64
CA ILE A 53 -18.96 16.49 -1.66
C ILE A 53 -19.95 17.41 -2.38
N ILE A 54 -20.28 18.53 -1.74
CA ILE A 54 -21.11 19.58 -2.36
C ILE A 54 -20.17 20.70 -2.78
N LEU A 55 -20.10 20.97 -4.09
CA LEU A 55 -19.27 22.02 -4.64
C LEU A 55 -20.10 23.32 -4.79
N PRO A 56 -19.49 24.50 -4.58
CA PRO A 56 -20.19 25.78 -4.66
C PRO A 56 -20.61 26.15 -6.09
N HIS A 57 -20.03 25.51 -7.10
CA HIS A 57 -20.39 25.66 -8.51
C HIS A 57 -20.14 24.34 -9.25
N ASN A 58 -20.64 24.24 -10.48
CA ASN A 58 -20.42 23.05 -11.31
C ASN A 58 -18.94 22.97 -11.74
N VAL A 59 -18.28 21.86 -11.41
CA VAL A 59 -16.89 21.60 -11.81
C VAL A 59 -16.90 20.45 -12.81
N PRO A 60 -16.28 20.60 -14.00
CA PRO A 60 -16.16 19.51 -14.96
C PRO A 60 -15.49 18.29 -14.32
N VAL A 61 -15.97 17.09 -14.67
CA VAL A 61 -15.48 15.83 -14.11
C VAL A 61 -13.96 15.69 -14.28
N ASP A 62 -13.42 16.05 -15.43
CA ASP A 62 -11.99 15.92 -15.70
C ASP A 62 -11.14 16.89 -14.87
N THR A 63 -11.65 18.10 -14.62
CA THR A 63 -11.03 19.07 -13.71
C THR A 63 -11.03 18.55 -12.28
N PHE A 64 -12.15 17.99 -11.83
CA PHE A 64 -12.25 17.43 -10.49
C PHE A 64 -11.31 16.22 -10.31
N LYS A 65 -11.26 15.31 -11.29
CA LYS A 65 -10.30 14.19 -11.32
C LYS A 65 -8.87 14.69 -11.20
N ALA A 66 -8.46 15.71 -11.96
CA ALA A 66 -7.12 16.27 -11.88
C ALA A 66 -6.78 16.80 -10.46
N TYR A 67 -7.72 17.43 -9.77
CA TYR A 67 -7.51 17.86 -8.38
C TYR A 67 -7.34 16.70 -7.41
N ILE A 68 -8.18 15.66 -7.51
CA ILE A 68 -8.07 14.46 -6.68
C ILE A 68 -6.74 13.74 -6.94
N THR A 69 -6.35 13.57 -8.21
CA THR A 69 -5.06 12.98 -8.58
C THR A 69 -3.90 13.78 -7.99
N SER A 70 -3.92 15.12 -8.11
CA SER A 70 -2.87 15.96 -7.53
C SER A 70 -2.82 15.86 -6.00
N ALA A 71 -3.98 15.84 -5.33
CA ALA A 71 -4.06 15.64 -3.89
C ALA A 71 -3.49 14.28 -3.47
N TRP A 72 -3.77 13.23 -4.25
CA TRP A 72 -3.27 11.88 -3.98
C TRP A 72 -1.74 11.78 -4.13
N ILE A 73 -1.17 12.38 -5.19
CA ILE A 73 0.28 12.46 -5.39
C ILE A 73 0.95 13.14 -4.20
N ARG A 74 0.40 14.28 -3.74
CA ARG A 74 0.91 15.01 -2.56
C ARG A 74 0.81 14.17 -1.29
N LEU A 75 -0.31 13.48 -1.09
CA LEU A 75 -0.50 12.59 0.05
C LEU A 75 0.54 11.48 0.05
N ARG A 76 0.78 10.82 -1.09
CA ARG A 76 1.82 9.78 -1.22
C ARG A 76 3.22 10.33 -0.94
N HIS A 77 3.53 11.54 -1.41
CA HIS A 77 4.81 12.17 -1.13
C HIS A 77 5.02 12.43 0.37
N GLN A 78 3.96 12.82 1.10
CA GLN A 78 4.03 13.07 2.55
C GLN A 78 3.93 11.79 3.39
N ALA A 79 3.14 10.82 2.94
CA ALA A 79 2.83 9.57 3.61
C ALA A 79 2.96 8.39 2.61
N PRO A 80 4.19 7.90 2.35
CA PRO A 80 4.44 6.87 1.34
C PRO A 80 3.70 5.56 1.58
N THR A 81 3.33 5.30 2.83
CA THR A 81 2.58 4.11 3.26
C THR A 81 1.18 4.01 2.66
N VAL A 82 0.60 5.11 2.16
CA VAL A 82 -0.70 5.06 1.45
C VAL A 82 -0.63 4.25 0.15
N ALA A 83 0.57 4.05 -0.38
CA ALA A 83 0.84 3.27 -1.58
C ALA A 83 1.57 1.95 -1.27
N ILE A 84 1.36 1.36 -0.09
CA ILE A 84 1.81 0.00 0.21
C ILE A 84 1.27 -0.96 -0.83
N ARG A 85 2.14 -1.85 -1.28
CA ARG A 85 1.82 -2.95 -2.18
C ARG A 85 2.22 -4.26 -1.52
N SER A 86 1.54 -5.30 -1.94
CA SER A 86 1.83 -6.66 -1.54
C SER A 86 2.74 -7.30 -2.56
N ARG A 87 3.73 -8.06 -2.08
CA ARG A 87 4.66 -8.80 -2.91
C ARG A 87 4.75 -10.22 -2.39
N LEU A 88 4.53 -11.19 -3.27
CA LEU A 88 4.81 -12.59 -2.98
C LEU A 88 6.26 -12.74 -2.50
N ALA A 89 6.42 -13.26 -1.30
CA ALA A 89 7.72 -13.51 -0.74
C ALA A 89 8.26 -14.83 -1.30
N PRO A 90 9.57 -14.93 -1.59
CA PRO A 90 10.18 -16.16 -2.09
C PRO A 90 10.30 -17.27 -1.03
N ARG A 91 9.57 -17.15 0.09
CA ARG A 91 9.66 -18.05 1.24
C ARG A 91 8.74 -19.24 1.00
N THR A 92 9.25 -20.46 1.20
CA THR A 92 8.53 -21.72 0.94
C THR A 92 7.81 -22.27 2.18
N GLU A 93 7.78 -21.51 3.27
CA GLU A 93 7.15 -21.95 4.53
C GLU A 93 5.61 -21.97 4.43
N PHE A 94 5.04 -21.17 3.53
CA PHE A 94 3.61 -21.07 3.27
C PHE A 94 3.36 -20.71 1.80
N ASP A 95 2.35 -21.30 1.16
CA ASP A 95 2.03 -21.12 -0.27
C ASP A 95 1.67 -19.68 -0.66
N TYR A 96 1.34 -18.83 0.32
CA TYR A 96 0.90 -17.44 0.13
C TYR A 96 1.68 -16.44 1.00
N ALA A 97 2.94 -16.76 1.31
CA ALA A 97 3.77 -15.84 2.08
C ALA A 97 3.92 -14.51 1.32
N ALA A 98 3.56 -13.39 1.96
CA ALA A 98 3.62 -12.05 1.35
C ALA A 98 4.35 -11.04 2.25
N ASP A 99 5.00 -10.08 1.61
CA ASP A 99 5.57 -8.89 2.23
C ASP A 99 4.77 -7.66 1.82
N PHE A 100 4.58 -6.73 2.76
CA PHE A 100 4.25 -5.36 2.43
C PHE A 100 5.52 -4.62 2.02
N VAL A 101 5.40 -3.86 0.94
CA VAL A 101 6.45 -3.06 0.35
C VAL A 101 5.92 -1.66 0.06
N TYR A 102 6.66 -0.64 0.45
CA TYR A 102 6.44 0.71 -0.05
C TYR A 102 7.76 1.40 -0.36
N ASN A 103 7.69 2.35 -1.30
CA ASN A 103 8.85 3.10 -1.75
C ASN A 103 8.67 4.54 -1.30
N VAL A 104 9.73 5.15 -0.77
CA VAL A 104 9.74 6.56 -0.40
C VAL A 104 10.07 7.39 -1.65
N PRO A 105 9.13 8.18 -2.18
CA PRO A 105 9.41 9.07 -3.29
C PRO A 105 10.40 10.14 -2.83
N VAL A 106 11.47 10.34 -3.58
CA VAL A 106 12.44 11.42 -3.31
C VAL A 106 11.92 12.73 -3.93
N ASN A 107 11.13 12.61 -4.99
CA ASN A 107 10.60 13.71 -5.78
C ASN A 107 9.09 13.53 -6.02
N LEU A 108 8.39 14.60 -6.41
CA LEU A 108 7.00 14.48 -6.87
C LEU A 108 6.84 13.55 -8.08
N ARG A 109 7.82 13.51 -8.99
CA ARG A 109 7.83 12.61 -10.15
C ARG A 109 7.77 11.13 -9.74
N ASP A 110 8.50 10.74 -8.70
CA ASP A 110 8.48 9.35 -8.20
C ASP A 110 7.12 9.01 -7.58
N ALA A 111 6.44 10.02 -7.01
CA ALA A 111 5.08 9.90 -6.52
C ALA A 111 4.04 9.81 -7.67
N GLU A 112 4.34 10.36 -8.84
CA GLU A 112 3.49 10.33 -10.05
C GLU A 112 3.57 9.02 -10.83
N GLU A 113 4.69 8.30 -10.85
CA GLU A 113 4.88 7.05 -11.65
C GLU A 113 3.90 5.90 -11.32
N TRP A 114 3.00 6.10 -10.36
CA TRP A 114 1.94 5.18 -9.96
C TRP A 114 0.52 5.72 -10.19
N ALA A 115 0.35 7.05 -10.36
CA ALA A 115 -0.94 7.73 -10.45
C ALA A 115 -1.45 7.80 -11.90
#